data_AF-A0A557SY50-F1
#
_entry.id   AF-A0A557SY50-F1
#
_cell.length_a   1.000
_cell.length_b   1.000
_cell.length_c   1.000
_cell.angle_alpha   90.00
_cell.angle_beta   90.00
_cell.angle_gamma   90.00
#
_symmetry.space_group_name_H-M   'P 1'
#
loop_
_entity.id
_entity.type
_entity.pdbx_description
1 polymer ?
#
loop_
_entity_poly.entity_id
_entity_poly.type
_entity_poly.pdbx_seq_one_letter_code
_entity_poly.pdbx_strand_id
1 'polypeptide(L)'
;MFYNSPGNKLIGLAICHYGKGTEAGSNICYIKFAAISTNSNSHSNFTRMLKSVELMALEKGIFKITAGSNMERHEAYKAMINHGFKSEFQGVSMHKRK
;
A
#
# COMPACT_ATOMS: atom_id res chain seq x y z
N MET A 1 7.58 34.74 -19.10
CA MET A 1 7.50 33.28 -19.34
C MET A 1 7.96 32.58 -18.08
N PHE A 2 7.03 32.02 -17.29
CA PHE A 2 7.39 31.23 -16.13
C PHE A 2 7.80 29.82 -16.60
N TYR A 3 9.04 29.44 -16.33
CA TYR A 3 9.51 28.08 -16.51
C TYR A 3 8.79 27.19 -15.49
N ASN A 4 7.73 26.50 -15.91
CA ASN A 4 7.21 25.37 -15.16
C ASN A 4 8.28 24.27 -15.28
N SER A 5 9.12 24.13 -14.26
CA SER A 5 9.88 22.90 -14.06
C SER A 5 8.86 21.75 -14.12
N PRO A 6 9.08 20.66 -14.88
CA PRO A 6 8.14 19.56 -14.89
C PRO A 6 8.08 19.01 -13.46
N GLY A 7 7.08 19.44 -12.71
CA GLY A 7 6.87 18.99 -11.34
C GLY A 7 6.78 17.47 -11.39
N ASN A 8 7.63 16.79 -10.63
CA ASN A 8 7.64 15.33 -10.55
C ASN A 8 6.20 14.86 -10.28
N LYS A 9 5.55 14.34 -11.32
CA LYS A 9 4.15 13.93 -11.24
C LYS A 9 4.05 12.85 -10.18
N LEU A 10 3.21 13.07 -9.16
CA LEU A 10 3.00 12.09 -8.11
C LEU A 10 2.46 10.79 -8.73
N ILE A 11 3.25 9.74 -8.69
CA ILE A 11 2.88 8.45 -9.29
C ILE A 11 2.15 7.53 -8.30
N GLY A 12 2.13 7.86 -7.02
CA GLY A 12 1.47 7.07 -5.99
C GLY A 12 1.73 7.57 -4.58
N LEU A 13 0.96 7.06 -3.61
CA LEU A 13 1.05 7.41 -2.20
C LEU A 13 0.63 6.23 -1.31
N ALA A 14 1.16 6.20 -0.09
CA ALA A 14 0.73 5.29 0.97
C ALA A 14 0.60 6.07 2.29
N ILE A 15 -0.44 5.76 3.05
CA ILE A 15 -0.65 6.25 4.42
C ILE A 15 -0.39 5.10 5.37
N CYS A 16 0.64 5.25 6.21
CA CYS A 16 1.07 4.24 7.16
C CYS A 16 0.77 4.70 8.59
N HIS A 17 0.08 3.87 9.36
CA HIS A 17 -0.08 4.02 10.80
C HIS A 17 0.89 3.09 11.51
N TYR A 18 1.57 3.59 12.54
CA TYR A 18 2.42 2.77 13.42
C TYR A 18 2.58 3.44 14.78
N GLY A 19 2.83 2.62 15.80
CA GLY A 19 3.06 3.07 17.16
C GLY A 19 1.87 2.84 18.09
N LYS A 20 2.16 2.83 19.39
CA LYS A 20 1.17 2.57 20.45
C LYS A 20 0.01 3.58 20.39
N GLY A 21 -1.22 3.07 20.49
CA GLY A 21 -2.43 3.90 20.45
C GLY A 21 -2.93 4.26 19.04
N THR A 22 -2.26 3.78 17.99
CA THR A 22 -2.77 3.86 16.62
C THR A 22 -3.62 2.64 16.28
N GLU A 23 -4.38 2.73 15.18
CA GLU A 23 -5.14 1.60 14.61
C GLU A 23 -4.26 0.38 14.27
N ALA A 24 -2.96 0.59 14.02
CA ALA A 24 -2.02 -0.50 13.75
C ALA A 24 -1.74 -1.36 15.01
N GLY A 25 -2.01 -0.84 16.20
CA GLY A 25 -1.54 -1.43 17.45
C GLY A 25 -0.03 -1.28 17.64
N SER A 26 0.55 -2.13 18.48
CA SER A 26 1.98 -2.10 18.80
C SER A 26 2.80 -2.94 17.82
N ASN A 27 3.97 -2.44 17.41
CA ASN A 27 4.94 -3.13 16.55
C ASN A 27 4.41 -3.60 15.19
N ILE A 28 3.43 -2.88 14.62
CA ILE A 28 2.92 -3.11 13.27
C ILE A 28 2.93 -1.78 12.51
N CYS A 29 3.31 -1.85 11.23
CA CYS A 29 3.11 -0.78 10.26
C CYS A 29 1.88 -1.14 9.43
N TYR A 30 0.77 -0.46 9.69
CA TYR A 30 -0.47 -0.67 8.95
C TYR A 30 -0.54 0.29 7.77
N ILE A 31 -0.52 -0.24 6.55
CA ILE A 31 -0.85 0.52 5.34
C ILE A 31 -2.37 0.69 5.31
N LYS A 32 -2.85 1.80 5.85
CA LYS A 32 -4.27 2.12 5.91
C LYS A 32 -4.86 2.41 4.54
N PHE A 33 -4.07 3.07 3.70
CA PHE A 33 -4.48 3.42 2.35
C PHE A 33 -3.26 3.48 1.44
N ALA A 34 -3.43 3.01 0.21
CA ALA A 34 -2.45 3.17 -0.85
C ALA A 34 -3.14 3.34 -2.19
N ALA A 35 -2.58 4.18 -3.05
CA ALA A 35 -3.03 4.35 -4.42
C ALA A 35 -1.85 4.63 -5.34
N ILE A 36 -1.89 4.03 -6.52
CA ILE A 36 -0.91 4.26 -7.59
C ILE A 36 -1.66 4.82 -8.81
N SER A 37 -1.05 5.80 -9.46
CA SER A 37 -1.57 6.37 -10.70
C SER A 37 -1.66 5.30 -11.78
N THR A 38 -2.81 5.21 -12.46
CA THR A 38 -3.03 4.23 -13.52
C THR A 38 -2.24 4.58 -14.79
N ASN A 39 -1.24 3.77 -15.08
CA ASN A 39 -0.41 3.80 -16.29
C ASN A 39 0.24 2.41 -16.53
N SER A 40 1.03 2.27 -17.59
CA SER A 40 1.75 1.03 -17.93
C SER A 40 2.68 0.52 -16.83
N ASN A 41 3.14 1.40 -15.92
CA ASN A 41 4.04 1.08 -14.82
C ASN A 41 3.31 0.92 -13.46
N SER A 42 1.98 0.85 -13.43
CA SER A 42 1.23 0.82 -12.15
C SER A 42 1.68 -0.32 -11.23
N HIS A 43 1.90 -1.51 -11.80
CA HIS A 43 2.33 -2.68 -11.04
C HIS A 43 3.73 -2.48 -10.42
N SER A 44 4.72 -2.09 -11.23
CA SER A 44 6.09 -1.86 -10.75
C SER A 44 6.15 -0.70 -9.75
N ASN A 45 5.36 0.35 -9.96
CA ASN A 45 5.23 1.46 -9.02
C ASN A 45 4.61 1.03 -7.69
N PHE A 46 3.62 0.13 -7.71
CA PHE A 46 3.02 -0.42 -6.50
C PHE A 46 4.03 -1.29 -5.72
N THR A 47 4.74 -2.19 -6.39
CA THR A 47 5.81 -3.00 -5.76
C THR A 47 6.92 -2.12 -5.18
N ARG A 48 7.31 -1.06 -5.90
CA ARG A 48 8.28 -0.08 -5.38
C ARG A 48 7.78 0.61 -4.13
N MET A 49 6.50 0.99 -4.11
CA MET A 49 5.87 1.58 -2.93
C MET A 49 5.86 0.60 -1.74
N LEU A 50 5.49 -0.67 -1.94
CA LEU A 50 5.58 -1.70 -0.88
C LEU A 50 7.01 -1.79 -0.33
N LYS A 51 8.03 -1.77 -1.21
CA LYS A 51 9.43 -1.79 -0.77
C LYS A 51 9.82 -0.55 0.03
N SER A 52 9.33 0.63 -0.34
CA SER A 52 9.57 1.85 0.42
C SER A 52 8.92 1.80 1.81
N VAL A 53 7.73 1.20 1.94
CA VAL A 53 7.11 1.00 3.26
C VAL A 53 7.91 0.01 4.11
N GLU A 54 8.46 -1.06 3.53
CA GLU A 54 9.36 -1.97 4.24
C GLU A 54 10.59 -1.27 4.80
N LEU A 55 11.29 -0.50 3.96
CA LEU A 55 12.48 0.23 4.41
C LEU A 55 12.13 1.22 5.52
N MET A 56 11.03 1.95 5.39
CA MET A 56 10.56 2.86 6.44
C MET A 56 10.21 2.11 7.73
N ALA A 57 9.52 0.96 7.66
CA ALA A 57 9.19 0.16 8.84
C ALA A 57 10.45 -0.36 9.54
N LEU A 58 11.45 -0.82 8.77
CA LEU A 58 12.74 -1.26 9.30
C LEU A 58 13.49 -0.13 10.01
N GLU A 59 13.54 1.07 9.44
CA GLU A 59 14.12 2.27 10.08
C GLU A 59 13.42 2.62 11.41
N LYS A 60 12.16 2.23 11.58
CA LYS A 60 11.39 2.40 12.83
C LYS A 60 11.46 1.19 13.76
N GLY A 61 12.23 0.15 13.43
CA GLY A 61 12.33 -1.08 14.23
C GLY A 61 11.06 -1.94 14.22
N ILE A 62 10.25 -1.82 13.16
CA ILE A 62 8.99 -2.53 12.99
C ILE A 62 9.20 -3.65 11.96
N PHE A 63 8.85 -4.88 12.33
CA PHE A 63 9.10 -6.07 11.51
C PHE A 63 7.83 -6.74 10.97
N LYS A 64 6.66 -6.15 11.20
CA LYS A 64 5.38 -6.59 10.64
C LYS A 64 4.69 -5.46 9.89
N ILE A 65 4.29 -5.74 8.65
CA ILE A 65 3.46 -4.85 7.84
C ILE A 65 2.11 -5.54 7.63
N THR A 66 1.04 -4.79 7.86
CA THR A 66 -0.33 -5.23 7.57
C THR A 66 -0.93 -4.29 6.54
N ALA A 67 -1.69 -4.84 5.60
CA ALA A 67 -2.40 -4.08 4.58
C ALA A 67 -3.62 -4.88 4.10
N GLY A 68 -4.60 -4.18 3.54
CA GLY A 68 -5.77 -4.79 2.91
C GLY A 68 -5.88 -4.37 1.45
N SER A 69 -6.37 -5.27 0.59
CA SER A 69 -6.80 -4.96 -0.78
C SER A 69 -8.13 -5.64 -1.05
N ASN A 70 -8.98 -5.00 -1.85
CA ASN A 70 -10.10 -5.71 -2.47
C ASN A 70 -9.52 -6.77 -3.44
N MET A 71 -9.96 -8.02 -3.34
CA MET A 71 -9.52 -9.10 -4.22
C MET A 71 -9.91 -8.90 -5.69
N GLU A 72 -10.97 -8.13 -5.97
CA GLU A 72 -11.33 -7.72 -7.34
C GLU A 72 -10.25 -6.82 -7.98
N ARG A 73 -9.39 -6.17 -7.16
CA ARG A 73 -8.18 -5.49 -7.62
C ARG A 73 -7.05 -6.51 -7.79
N HIS A 74 -7.24 -7.45 -8.71
CA HIS A 74 -6.38 -8.62 -8.91
C HIS A 74 -4.88 -8.29 -8.98
N GLU A 75 -4.51 -7.25 -9.72
CA GLU A 75 -3.09 -6.89 -9.89
C GLU A 75 -2.44 -6.37 -8.60
N ALA A 76 -3.18 -5.65 -7.76
CA ALA A 76 -2.70 -5.21 -6.46
C ALA A 76 -2.59 -6.40 -5.49
N TYR A 77 -3.62 -7.25 -5.46
CA TYR A 77 -3.62 -8.45 -4.62
C TYR A 77 -2.47 -9.40 -4.99
N LYS A 78 -2.27 -9.69 -6.28
CA LYS A 78 -1.14 -10.51 -6.77
C LYS A 78 0.21 -9.89 -6.41
N ALA A 79 0.36 -8.58 -6.59
CA ALA A 79 1.59 -7.89 -6.19
C ALA A 79 1.87 -8.07 -4.70
N MET A 80 0.86 -7.95 -3.83
CA MET A 80 1.02 -8.19 -2.39
C MET A 80 1.46 -9.64 -2.09
N ILE A 81 0.82 -10.65 -2.69
CA ILE A 81 1.19 -12.05 -2.48
C ILE A 81 2.61 -12.33 -2.97
N ASN A 82 2.99 -11.83 -4.15
CA ASN A 82 4.35 -11.95 -4.68
C ASN A 82 5.38 -11.22 -3.82
N HIS A 83 4.96 -10.19 -3.09
CA HIS A 83 5.76 -9.45 -2.12
C HIS A 83 5.75 -10.11 -0.72
N GLY A 84 5.19 -11.31 -0.58
CA GLY A 84 5.26 -12.12 0.65
C GLY A 84 4.15 -11.86 1.67
N PHE A 85 3.14 -11.05 1.34
CA PHE A 85 1.97 -10.88 2.21
C PHE A 85 1.21 -12.21 2.35
N LYS A 86 0.70 -12.46 3.54
CA LYS A 86 -0.17 -13.59 3.86
C LYS A 86 -1.53 -13.08 4.31
N SER A 87 -2.58 -13.78 3.92
CA SER A 87 -3.93 -13.43 4.33
C SER A 87 -4.16 -13.78 5.80
N GLU A 88 -4.42 -12.78 6.64
CA GLU A 88 -4.80 -12.97 8.06
C GLU A 88 -6.32 -12.94 8.26
N PHE A 89 -7.01 -12.11 7.47
CA PHE A 89 -8.47 -11.96 7.52
C PHE A 89 -9.02 -11.75 6.11
N GLN A 90 -10.21 -12.30 5.84
CA GLN A 90 -10.92 -12.15 4.57
C GLN A 90 -12.30 -11.54 4.81
N GLY A 91 -12.47 -10.30 4.36
CA GLY A 91 -13.75 -9.60 4.41
C GLY A 91 -14.56 -9.86 3.14
N VAL A 92 -15.88 -10.05 3.29
CA VAL A 92 -16.82 -10.17 2.17
C VAL A 92 -17.72 -8.94 2.13
N SER A 93 -17.81 -8.28 0.98
CA SER A 93 -18.78 -7.22 0.71
C SER A 93 -19.94 -7.79 -0.11
N MET A 94 -21.15 -7.76 0.44
CA MET A 94 -22.35 -8.20 -0.26
C MET A 94 -22.86 -7.08 -1.17
N HIS A 95 -22.85 -7.30 -2.48
CA HIS A 95 -23.41 -6.37 -3.45
C HIS A 95 -24.85 -6.76 -3.78
N LYS A 96 -25.78 -5.79 -3.73
CA LYS A 96 -27.11 -6.01 -4.32
C LYS A 96 -26.94 -6.18 -5.83
N ARG A 97 -27.70 -7.11 -6.40
CA ARG A 97 -27.76 -7.28 -7.86
C ARG A 97 -28.20 -5.95 -8.47
N LYS A 98 -27.47 -5.48 -9.49
CA LYS A 98 -27.93 -4.38 -10.35
C LYS A 98 -29.13 -4.84 -11.18
#